data_AF-C5M168-F1
#
_entry.id   AF-C5M168-F1
#
_cell.length_a   1.000
_cell.length_b   1.000
_cell.length_c   1.000
_cell.angle_alpha   90.00
_cell.angle_beta   90.00
_cell.angle_gamma   90.00
#
_symmetry.space_group_name_H-M   'P 1'
#
loop_
_entity.id
_entity.type
_entity.pdbx_description
1 polymer ?
#
loop_
_entity_poly.entity_id
_entity_poly.type
_entity_poly.pdbx_seq_one_letter_code
_entity_poly.pdbx_strand_id
1 'polypeptide(L)'
;MQVPGGSGGSKDEEKEEEAIVDAMECWRIRLVGDSVSYTDLEGSRSPGVVAVESLRWPGAATVVQQSTGVVSNIYVGYGLRKDQASILPVEGPGVVMDEAVDIEEQPEPFPAEGDDEEEGAAEEDDK
;
A
#
# COMPACT_ATOMS: atom_id res chain seq x y z
N MET A 1 47.64 1.00 5.83
CA MET A 1 46.60 1.75 5.11
C MET A 1 45.36 0.87 5.12
N GLN A 2 44.44 1.12 6.05
CA GLN A 2 43.23 0.33 6.25
C GLN A 2 42.17 0.84 5.28
N VAL A 3 41.58 -0.04 4.47
CA VAL A 3 40.36 0.28 3.71
C VAL A 3 39.14 0.00 4.60
N PRO A 4 38.19 0.94 4.78
CA PRO A 4 36.95 0.64 5.47
C PRO A 4 35.97 0.01 4.48
N GLY A 5 35.69 -1.28 4.68
CA GLY A 5 34.54 -1.95 4.07
C GLY A 5 33.29 -1.62 4.86
N GLY A 6 32.45 -0.72 4.32
CA GLY A 6 31.09 -0.52 4.76
C GLY A 6 30.14 -1.19 3.78
N SER A 7 29.57 -2.34 4.15
CA SER A 7 28.41 -2.91 3.47
C SER A 7 27.17 -2.16 3.95
N GLY A 8 26.89 -1.01 3.32
CA GLY A 8 25.59 -0.37 3.44
C GLY A 8 24.64 -1.02 2.45
N GLY A 9 23.92 -2.05 2.89
CA GLY A 9 22.70 -2.47 2.18
C GLY A 9 21.73 -1.29 2.20
N SER A 10 21.21 -0.95 1.03
CA SER A 10 20.25 0.15 0.90
C SER A 10 18.91 -0.24 1.54
N LYS A 11 18.20 0.72 2.11
CA LYS A 11 16.89 0.49 2.75
C LYS A 11 15.85 -0.12 1.80
N ASP A 12 16.06 0.03 0.50
CA ASP A 12 15.23 -0.55 -0.54
C ASP A 12 15.49 -2.06 -0.73
N GLU A 13 16.73 -2.53 -0.55
CA GLU A 13 17.09 -3.96 -0.62
C GLU A 13 16.51 -4.74 0.57
N GLU A 14 16.56 -4.19 1.79
CA GLU A 14 15.98 -4.84 2.98
C GLU A 14 14.46 -5.03 2.85
N LYS A 15 13.77 -4.05 2.25
CA LYS A 15 12.32 -4.12 2.01
C LYS A 15 11.96 -5.14 0.92
N GLU A 16 12.82 -5.29 -0.09
CA GLU A 16 12.66 -6.30 -1.13
C GLU A 16 12.85 -7.71 -0.56
N GLU A 17 13.85 -7.92 0.29
CA GLU A 17 14.06 -9.19 0.99
C GLU A 17 12.87 -9.57 1.88
N GLU A 18 12.32 -8.61 2.65
CA GLU A 18 11.13 -8.84 3.48
C GLU A 18 9.92 -9.24 2.62
N ALA A 19 9.71 -8.56 1.49
CA ALA A 19 8.64 -8.88 0.55
C ALA A 19 8.80 -10.27 -0.09
N ILE A 20 10.03 -10.70 -0.35
CA ILE A 20 10.33 -12.05 -0.89
C ILE A 20 10.02 -13.12 0.16
N VAL A 21 10.42 -12.91 1.42
CA VAL A 21 10.15 -13.85 2.52
C VAL A 21 8.63 -13.97 2.75
N ASP A 22 7.92 -12.84 2.81
CA ASP A 22 6.46 -12.80 2.94
C ASP A 22 5.78 -13.50 1.74
N ALA A 23 6.28 -13.28 0.52
CA ALA A 23 5.77 -13.97 -0.66
C ALA A 23 5.97 -15.49 -0.55
N MET A 24 7.11 -15.97 -0.05
CA MET A 24 7.38 -17.41 0.14
C MET A 24 6.47 -18.04 1.19
N GLU A 25 6.17 -17.34 2.27
CA GLU A 25 5.27 -17.83 3.34
C GLU A 25 3.79 -17.80 2.94
N CYS A 26 3.43 -17.03 1.91
CA CYS A 26 2.05 -16.86 1.44
C CYS A 26 1.53 -17.99 0.53
N TRP A 27 2.34 -19.01 0.23
CA TRP A 27 1.93 -20.13 -0.63
C TRP A 27 2.10 -21.48 0.05
N ARG A 28 1.15 -22.37 -0.19
CA ARG A 28 1.22 -23.78 0.20
C ARG A 28 1.32 -24.64 -1.05
N ILE A 29 2.36 -25.45 -1.15
CA ILE A 29 2.56 -26.37 -2.27
C ILE A 29 2.29 -27.79 -1.79
N ARG A 30 1.47 -28.53 -2.52
CA ARG A 30 1.12 -29.94 -2.22
C ARG A 30 1.15 -30.77 -3.50
N LEU A 31 1.69 -31.97 -3.40
CA LEU A 31 1.48 -33.00 -4.41
C LEU A 31 0.20 -33.77 -4.06
N VAL A 32 -0.71 -33.86 -5.01
CA VAL A 32 -1.98 -34.58 -4.89
C VAL A 32 -2.00 -35.71 -5.92
N GLY A 33 -2.35 -36.91 -5.48
CA GLY A 33 -2.29 -38.12 -6.30
C GLY A 33 -0.93 -38.83 -6.21
N ASP A 34 -0.68 -39.73 -7.15
CA ASP A 34 0.53 -40.55 -7.18
C ASP A 34 1.57 -39.97 -8.15
N SER A 35 2.83 -39.91 -7.72
CA SER A 35 3.97 -39.52 -8.55
C SER A 35 4.46 -40.63 -9.48
N VAL A 36 3.94 -41.84 -9.35
CA VAL A 36 4.35 -42.97 -10.20
C VAL A 36 4.00 -42.67 -11.67
N SER A 37 5.02 -42.66 -12.51
CA SER A 37 4.87 -42.61 -13.96
C SER A 37 4.58 -43.99 -14.52
N TYR A 38 3.64 -44.09 -15.43
CA TYR A 38 3.37 -45.29 -16.23
C TYR A 38 3.39 -44.94 -17.72
N THR A 39 3.64 -45.92 -18.56
CA THR A 39 3.65 -45.74 -20.02
C THR A 39 2.37 -46.28 -20.62
N ASP A 40 1.63 -45.43 -21.34
CA ASP A 40 0.50 -45.83 -22.17
C ASP A 40 0.89 -45.81 -23.67
N LEU A 41 -0.09 -46.07 -24.53
CA LEU A 41 0.11 -46.07 -26.00
C LEU A 41 0.45 -44.67 -26.55
N GLU A 42 0.22 -43.60 -25.77
CA GLU A 42 0.40 -42.20 -26.14
C GLU A 42 1.65 -41.58 -25.50
N GLY A 43 2.28 -42.24 -24.53
CA GLY A 43 3.54 -41.84 -23.91
C GLY A 43 3.62 -42.15 -22.41
N SER A 44 4.58 -41.52 -21.73
CA SER A 44 4.69 -41.60 -20.27
C SER A 44 3.71 -40.61 -19.62
N ARG A 45 2.84 -41.10 -18.74
CA ARG A 45 1.88 -40.29 -17.97
C ARG A 45 2.04 -40.54 -16.47
N SER A 46 1.71 -39.53 -15.68
CA SER A 46 1.71 -39.57 -14.22
C SER A 46 0.42 -38.91 -13.74
N PRO A 47 -0.38 -39.57 -12.87
CA PRO A 47 -1.64 -39.01 -12.38
C PRO A 47 -1.42 -37.92 -11.34
N GLY A 48 -0.19 -37.70 -10.89
CA GLY A 48 0.18 -36.66 -9.92
C GLY A 48 -0.11 -35.25 -10.42
N VAL A 49 -0.67 -34.44 -9.52
CA VAL A 49 -0.99 -33.03 -9.73
C VAL A 49 -0.33 -32.22 -8.63
N VAL A 50 0.40 -31.18 -9.01
CA VAL A 50 0.95 -30.20 -8.08
C VAL A 50 -0.08 -29.10 -7.88
N ALA A 51 -0.53 -28.90 -6.65
CA ALA A 51 -1.42 -27.81 -6.26
C ALA A 51 -0.64 -26.77 -5.48
N VAL A 52 -0.70 -25.52 -5.93
CA VAL A 52 -0.11 -24.34 -5.30
C VAL A 52 -1.25 -23.44 -4.84
N GLU A 53 -1.46 -23.34 -3.54
CA GLU A 53 -2.60 -22.64 -2.93
C GLU A 53 -2.13 -21.34 -2.26
N SER A 54 -2.87 -20.25 -2.43
CA SER A 54 -2.57 -19.00 -1.74
C SER A 54 -3.12 -19.02 -0.32
N LEU A 55 -2.26 -18.71 0.64
CA LEU A 55 -2.63 -18.48 2.04
C LEU A 55 -3.11 -17.03 2.26
N ARG A 56 -2.63 -16.08 1.46
CA ARG A 56 -3.06 -14.67 1.48
C ARG A 56 -4.45 -14.47 0.91
N TRP A 57 -4.78 -15.21 -0.15
CA TRP A 57 -6.09 -15.22 -0.79
C TRP A 57 -6.71 -16.62 -0.69
N PRO A 58 -7.35 -16.96 0.44
CA PRO A 58 -7.99 -18.26 0.62
C PRO A 58 -8.96 -18.54 -0.52
N GLY A 59 -8.77 -19.68 -1.17
CA GLY A 59 -9.56 -20.08 -2.35
C GLY A 59 -8.86 -19.87 -3.69
N ALA A 60 -7.72 -19.18 -3.73
CA ALA A 60 -6.87 -19.14 -4.92
C ALA A 60 -5.98 -20.38 -4.99
N ALA A 61 -6.03 -21.09 -6.11
CA ALA A 61 -5.18 -22.25 -6.37
C ALA A 61 -4.72 -22.31 -7.83
N THR A 62 -3.47 -22.73 -8.01
CA THR A 62 -2.86 -23.07 -9.29
C THR A 62 -2.61 -24.57 -9.28
N VAL A 63 -3.12 -25.29 -10.27
CA VAL A 63 -2.91 -26.73 -10.43
C VAL A 63 -2.08 -27.00 -11.67
N VAL A 64 -1.11 -27.91 -11.55
CA VAL A 64 -0.23 -28.33 -12.63
C VAL A 64 -0.24 -29.84 -12.72
N GLN A 65 -0.63 -30.36 -13.88
CA GLN A 65 -0.54 -31.80 -14.15
C GLN A 65 0.92 -32.17 -14.47
N GLN A 66 1.50 -33.14 -13.74
CA GLN A 66 2.93 -33.44 -13.84
C GLN A 66 3.36 -33.96 -15.22
N SER A 67 2.52 -34.77 -15.88
CA SER A 67 2.91 -35.41 -17.15
C SER A 67 2.74 -34.53 -18.38
N THR A 68 1.73 -33.66 -18.38
CA THR A 68 1.38 -32.83 -19.54
C THR A 68 1.87 -31.39 -19.39
N GLY A 69 2.21 -30.97 -18.17
CA GLY A 69 2.55 -29.58 -17.86
C GLY A 69 1.36 -28.62 -17.98
N VAL A 70 0.14 -29.12 -18.13
CA VAL A 70 -1.05 -28.28 -18.23
C VAL A 70 -1.27 -27.56 -16.90
N VAL A 71 -1.35 -26.24 -16.97
CA VAL A 71 -1.55 -25.34 -15.82
C VAL A 71 -2.96 -24.78 -15.86
N SER A 72 -3.64 -24.75 -14.71
CA SER A 72 -4.92 -24.07 -14.55
C SER A 72 -4.94 -23.26 -13.26
N ASN A 73 -5.50 -22.06 -13.32
CA ASN A 73 -5.67 -21.16 -12.18
C ASN A 73 -7.15 -21.03 -11.87
N ILE A 74 -7.51 -21.27 -10.62
CA ILE A 74 -8.87 -21.17 -10.13
C ILE A 74 -8.91 -20.31 -8.88
N TYR A 75 -9.97 -19.51 -8.74
CA TYR A 75 -10.27 -18.77 -7.54
C TYR A 75 -11.71 -19.04 -7.14
N VAL A 76 -11.90 -19.58 -5.94
CA VAL A 76 -13.22 -19.83 -5.36
C VAL A 76 -13.23 -19.31 -3.93
N GLY A 77 -13.78 -18.12 -3.74
CA GLY A 77 -13.81 -17.46 -2.43
C GLY A 77 -14.53 -16.11 -2.43
N TYR A 78 -14.49 -15.43 -1.29
CA TYR A 78 -15.23 -14.19 -1.04
C TYR A 78 -14.52 -12.91 -1.47
N GLY A 79 -13.33 -13.00 -2.09
CA GLY A 79 -12.53 -11.83 -2.45
C GLY A 79 -11.93 -11.09 -1.24
N LEU A 80 -11.79 -11.75 -0.09
CA LEU A 80 -11.22 -11.16 1.13
C LEU A 80 -9.79 -11.65 1.36
N ARG A 81 -8.88 -10.70 1.59
CA ARG A 81 -7.48 -10.97 1.91
C ARG A 81 -7.34 -11.39 3.37
N LYS A 82 -6.60 -12.46 3.66
CA LYS A 82 -6.52 -13.06 5.01
C LYS A 82 -5.87 -12.15 6.06
N ASP A 83 -4.90 -11.34 5.64
CA ASP A 83 -4.13 -10.39 6.43
C ASP A 83 -4.77 -9.00 6.49
N GLN A 84 -5.94 -8.79 5.88
CA GLN A 84 -6.65 -7.52 6.01
C GLN A 84 -7.29 -7.44 7.39
N ALA A 85 -6.51 -6.94 8.35
CA ALA A 85 -6.96 -6.66 9.71
C ALA A 85 -8.09 -5.63 9.64
N SER A 86 -9.32 -6.10 9.83
CA SER A 86 -10.55 -5.32 9.92
C SER A 86 -10.82 -4.42 8.70
N ILE A 87 -11.97 -4.61 8.04
CA ILE A 87 -12.50 -3.62 7.09
C ILE A 87 -12.99 -2.42 7.91
N LEU A 88 -12.07 -1.73 8.57
CA LEU A 88 -12.36 -0.44 9.17
C LEU A 88 -12.57 0.50 8.00
N PRO A 89 -13.66 1.28 8.01
CA PRO A 89 -13.74 2.45 7.17
C PRO A 89 -12.43 3.24 7.34
N VAL A 90 -11.87 3.74 6.23
CA VAL A 90 -10.74 4.68 6.28
C VAL A 90 -11.10 5.77 7.29
N GLU A 91 -10.15 6.09 8.17
CA GLU A 91 -10.35 7.06 9.25
C GLU A 91 -10.92 8.37 8.70
N GLY A 92 -12.18 8.66 9.03
CA GLY A 92 -12.84 9.96 8.84
C GLY A 92 -12.83 10.53 7.40
N PRO A 93 -13.38 11.74 7.22
CA PRO A 93 -12.99 12.56 6.09
C PRO A 93 -11.47 12.82 6.14
N GLY A 94 -10.88 13.13 4.98
CA GLY A 94 -9.46 13.49 4.90
C GLY A 94 -9.09 14.64 5.85
N VAL A 95 -7.78 14.82 6.04
CA VAL A 95 -7.23 15.89 6.89
C VAL A 95 -7.92 17.21 6.54
N VAL A 96 -8.41 17.92 7.56
CA VAL A 96 -8.98 19.26 7.41
C VAL A 96 -7.90 20.13 6.77
N MET A 97 -8.21 20.74 5.62
CA MET A 97 -7.28 21.63 4.94
C MET A 97 -7.06 22.88 5.79
N ASP A 98 -5.85 23.43 5.73
CA ASP A 98 -5.56 24.70 6.37
C ASP A 98 -6.42 25.82 5.76
N GLU A 99 -6.74 26.82 6.58
CA GLU A 99 -7.43 28.02 6.11
C GLU A 99 -6.61 28.73 5.03
N ALA A 100 -7.28 29.41 4.11
CA ALA A 100 -6.58 30.21 3.12
C ALA A 100 -5.75 31.29 3.81
N VAL A 101 -4.58 31.60 3.25
CA VAL A 101 -3.77 32.74 3.72
C VAL A 101 -4.62 34.00 3.61
N ASP A 102 -4.69 34.77 4.70
CA ASP A 102 -5.39 36.05 4.70
C ASP A 102 -4.88 36.93 3.56
N ILE A 103 -5.83 37.54 2.85
CA ILE A 103 -5.52 38.53 1.83
C ILE A 103 -5.05 39.82 2.49
N GLU A 104 -4.04 40.48 1.92
CA GLU A 104 -3.65 41.81 2.36
C GLU A 104 -4.86 42.76 2.22
N GLU A 105 -5.17 43.45 3.32
CA GLU A 105 -6.22 44.46 3.36
C GLU A 105 -5.97 45.49 2.25
N GLN A 106 -6.91 45.59 1.32
CA GLN A 106 -6.84 46.61 0.30
C GLN A 106 -7.17 47.97 0.94
N PRO A 107 -6.44 49.04 0.59
CA PRO A 107 -6.77 50.36 1.09
C PRO A 107 -8.22 50.69 0.76
N GLU A 108 -8.87 51.45 1.65
CA GLU A 108 -10.24 51.89 1.40
C GLU A 108 -10.34 52.58 0.03
N PRO A 109 -11.43 52.35 -0.72
CA PRO A 109 -11.60 52.88 -2.07
C PRO A 109 -11.70 54.42 -2.12
N PHE A 110 -11.83 55.07 -0.96
CA PHE A 110 -11.81 56.52 -0.87
C PHE A 110 -10.36 57.02 -0.75
N PRO A 111 -9.97 58.06 -1.52
CA PRO A 111 -8.69 58.72 -1.29
C PRO A 111 -8.68 59.22 0.15
N ALA A 112 -7.55 59.06 0.85
CA ALA A 112 -7.35 59.70 2.14
C ALA A 112 -7.57 61.21 1.95
N GLU A 113 -8.74 61.70 2.36
CA GLU A 113 -8.99 63.12 2.43
C GLU A 113 -7.94 63.68 3.40
N GLY A 114 -7.16 64.63 2.89
CA GLY A 114 -5.94 65.08 3.54
C GLY A 114 -6.23 65.62 4.93
N ASP A 115 -5.36 65.25 5.88
CA ASP A 115 -5.14 65.90 7.18
C ASP A 115 -6.36 66.67 7.71
N ASP A 116 -7.37 65.95 8.21
CA ASP A 116 -8.33 66.57 9.13
C ASP A 116 -7.54 66.95 10.39
N GLU A 117 -7.34 68.26 10.53
CA GLU A 117 -6.63 68.94 11.59
C GLU A 117 -7.02 68.40 12.97
N GLU A 118 -6.00 68.17 13.80
CA GLU A 118 -6.02 68.06 15.26
C GLU A 118 -7.27 68.69 15.94
N GLU A 119 -8.30 67.89 16.26
CA GLU A 119 -9.18 68.20 17.40
C GLU A 119 -8.65 67.47 18.64
N GLY A 120 -7.54 68.00 19.17
CA GLY A 120 -7.11 67.72 20.53
C GLY A 120 -8.12 68.29 21.53
N ALA A 121 -9.02 67.45 22.05
CA ALA A 121 -9.85 67.77 23.20
C ALA A 121 -8.96 67.92 24.44
N ALA A 122 -8.54 69.15 24.74
CA ALA A 122 -7.99 69.51 26.04
C ALA A 122 -9.15 69.59 27.05
N GLU A 123 -9.31 68.57 27.89
CA GLU A 123 -10.06 68.72 29.14
C GLU A 123 -9.25 69.62 30.08
N GLU A 124 -9.67 70.88 30.22
CA GLU A 124 -9.24 71.73 31.34
C GLU A 124 -10.06 71.38 32.60
N ASP A 125 -9.39 70.69 33.51
CA ASP A 125 -9.77 70.45 34.90
C ASP A 125 -9.22 71.61 35.74
N ASP A 126 -10.04 72.56 36.20
CA ASP A 126 -9.75 73.34 37.42
C ASP A 126 -11.02 74.00 38.03
N LYS A 127 -11.43 73.41 39.16
CA LYS A 127 -11.87 73.98 40.45
C LYS A 127 -12.74 75.25 40.56
#